data_AF-I2GSQ9-F1
#
_entry.id   AF-I2GSQ9-F1
#
_cell.length_a   1.000
_cell.length_b   1.000
_cell.length_c   1.000
_cell.angle_alpha   90.00
_cell.angle_beta   90.00
_cell.angle_gamma   90.00
#
_symmetry.space_group_name_H-M   'P 1'
#
loop_
_entity.id
_entity.type
_entity.pdbx_description
1 polymer ?
#
loop_
_entity_poly.entity_id
_entity_poly.type
_entity_poly.pdbx_seq_one_letter_code
_entity_poly.pdbx_strand_id
1 'polypeptide(L)' 'MTIRNKYIILAAGFWLGGIILLLIGSMLKSQSWAGTLFTIGILGQAVGFGLFGFAIMKGAFNKKE' A
#
# COMPACT_ATOMS: atom_id res chain seq x y z
N MET A 1 20.58 -0.10 4.97
CA MET A 1 19.19 0.40 4.93
C MET A 1 18.58 0.24 6.33
N THR A 2 18.26 1.33 7.02
CA THR A 2 17.64 1.27 8.36
C THR A 2 16.27 0.59 8.27
N ILE A 3 15.86 -0.09 9.34
CA ILE A 3 14.61 -0.86 9.38
C ILE A 3 13.38 0.00 9.03
N ARG A 4 13.39 1.29 9.41
CA ARG A 4 12.33 2.27 9.07
C ARG A 4 12.18 2.49 7.55
N ASN A 5 13.30 2.59 6.82
CA ASN A 5 13.25 2.76 5.37
C ASN A 5 12.61 1.57 4.66
N LYS A 6 12.79 0.34 5.16
CA LYS A 6 12.24 -0.86 4.52
C LYS A 6 10.72 -0.86 4.51
N TYR A 7 10.08 -0.49 5.62
CA TYR A 7 8.60 -0.46 5.71
C TYR A 7 7.99 0.70 4.92
N ILE A 8 8.66 1.85 4.86
CA ILE A 8 8.21 2.99 4.05
C ILE A 8 8.28 2.64 2.55
N ILE A 9 9.37 1.99 2.12
CA ILE A 9 9.51 1.53 0.72
C ILE A 9 8.45 0.48 0.39
N LEU A 10 8.21 -0.47 1.31
CA LEU A 10 7.18 -1.48 1.12
C LEU A 10 5.78 -0.85 1.03
N ALA A 11 5.46 0.12 1.90
CA ALA A 11 4.20 0.87 1.84
C ALA A 11 4.01 1.59 0.51
N ALA A 12 5.05 2.27 0.02
CA ALA A 12 5.02 2.93 -1.28
C ALA A 12 4.79 1.94 -2.43
N GLY A 13 5.39 0.74 -2.36
CA GLY A 13 5.16 -0.34 -3.33
C GLY A 13 3.70 -0.78 -3.37
N PHE A 14 3.08 -0.97 -2.20
CA PHE A 14 1.66 -1.30 -2.08
C PHE A 14 0.75 -0.19 -2.62
N TRP A 15 1.08 1.08 -2.39
CA TRP A 15 0.31 2.21 -2.91
C TRP A 15 0.43 2.33 -4.44
N LEU A 16 1.63 2.21 -5.00
CA LEU A 16 1.82 2.26 -6.45
C LEU A 16 1.15 1.06 -7.12
N GLY A 17 1.34 -0.15 -6.58
CA GLY A 17 0.67 -1.35 -7.06
C GLY A 17 -0.86 -1.23 -7.00
N GLY A 18 -1.39 -0.70 -5.89
CA GLY A 18 -2.82 -0.43 -5.74
C GLY A 18 -3.34 0.56 -6.79
N ILE A 19 -2.64 1.68 -7.02
CA ILE A 19 -3.04 2.66 -8.05
C ILE A 19 -3.07 2.00 -9.43
N ILE A 20 -2.05 1.21 -9.77
CA ILE A 20 -2.00 0.50 -11.06
C ILE A 20 -3.20 -0.44 -11.20
N LEU A 21 -3.55 -1.22 -10.18
CA LEU A 21 -4.71 -2.10 -10.21
C LEU A 21 -6.03 -1.34 -10.37
N LEU A 22 -6.18 -0.19 -9.70
CA LEU A 22 -7.35 0.67 -9.85
C LEU A 22 -7.45 1.23 -11.29
N LEU A 23 -6.34 1.68 -11.86
CA LEU A 23 -6.30 2.20 -13.23
C LEU A 23 -6.63 1.11 -14.25
N ILE A 24 -6.04 -0.08 -14.10
CA ILE A 24 -6.36 -1.24 -14.95
C ILE A 24 -7.83 -1.64 -14.79
N GLY A 25 -8.35 -1.71 -13.56
CA GLY A 25 -9.76 -2.01 -13.29
C GLY A 25 -10.70 -0.99 -13.95
N SER A 26 -10.33 0.28 -13.96
CA SER A 26 -11.09 1.34 -14.64
C SER A 26 -11.06 1.18 -16.17
N MET A 27 -9.91 0.87 -16.75
CA MET A 27 -9.78 0.61 -18.19
C MET A 27 -10.56 -0.65 -18.62
N LEU A 28 -10.62 -1.65 -17.76
CA LEU A 28 -11.26 -2.93 -18.02
C LEU A 28 -12.65 -3.03 -17.39
N LYS A 29 -13.32 -1.91 -17.08
CA LYS A 29 -14.59 -1.87 -16.32
C LYS A 29 -15.74 -2.71 -16.90
N SER A 30 -15.69 -3.05 -18.18
CA SER A 30 -16.67 -3.92 -18.86
C SER A 30 -16.43 -5.42 -18.61
N GLN A 31 -15.26 -5.79 -18.08
CA GLN A 31 -14.92 -7.16 -17.73
C GLN A 31 -15.53 -7.52 -16.37
N SER A 32 -16.07 -8.72 -16.24
CA SER A 32 -16.70 -9.21 -15.00
C SER A 32 -15.77 -9.17 -13.78
N TRP A 33 -14.45 -9.25 -14.01
CA TRP A 33 -13.41 -9.30 -12.99
C TRP A 33 -12.80 -7.92 -12.65
N ALA A 34 -13.28 -6.83 -13.26
CA ALA A 34 -12.82 -5.48 -12.92
C ALA A 34 -13.06 -5.14 -11.43
N GLY A 35 -14.16 -5.63 -10.86
CA GLY A 35 -14.45 -5.53 -9.43
C GLY A 35 -13.34 -6.11 -8.56
N THR A 36 -12.81 -7.27 -8.93
CA THR A 36 -11.70 -7.93 -8.22
C THR A 36 -10.43 -7.08 -8.23
N LEU A 37 -10.11 -6.44 -9.36
CA LEU A 37 -8.97 -5.51 -9.43
C LEU A 37 -9.12 -4.33 -8.48
N PHE A 38 -10.33 -3.76 -8.39
CA PHE A 38 -10.60 -2.69 -7.44
C PHE A 38 -10.44 -3.17 -6.00
N THR A 39 -11.00 -4.33 -5.66
CA THR A 39 -10.88 -4.90 -4.31
C THR A 39 -9.42 -5.15 -3.94
N ILE A 40 -8.64 -5.81 -4.79
CA ILE A 40 -7.21 -6.07 -4.53
C ILE A 40 -6.44 -4.75 -4.45
N GLY A 41 -6.73 -3.80 -5.34
CA GLY A 41 -6.12 -2.47 -5.34
C GLY A 41 -6.35 -1.73 -4.02
N ILE A 42 -7.60 -1.66 -3.55
CA ILE A 42 -7.98 -1.02 -2.28
C ILE A 42 -7.36 -1.75 -1.07
N LEU A 43 -7.36 -3.08 -1.06
CA LEU A 43 -6.72 -3.85 0.01
C LEU A 43 -5.21 -3.61 0.04
N GLY A 44 -4.56 -3.56 -1.13
CA GLY A 44 -3.16 -3.16 -1.25
C GLY A 44 -2.91 -1.78 -0.66
N GLN A 45 -3.76 -0.79 -0.97
CA GLN A 45 -3.67 0.55 -0.36
C GLN A 45 -3.76 0.50 1.17
N ALA A 46 -4.74 -0.23 1.70
CA ALA A 46 -4.94 -0.37 3.15
C ALA A 46 -3.72 -1.00 3.84
N VAL A 47 -3.11 -2.03 3.23
CA VAL A 47 -1.86 -2.62 3.73
C VAL A 47 -0.72 -1.59 3.71
N GLY A 48 -0.61 -0.80 2.63
CA GLY A 48 0.37 0.29 2.54
C GLY A 48 0.22 1.31 3.67
N PHE A 49 -1.00 1.75 3.96
CA PHE A 49 -1.26 2.66 5.09
C PHE A 49 -0.94 2.03 6.45
N GLY A 50 -1.27 0.75 6.65
CA GLY A 50 -0.91 0.01 7.87
C GLY A 50 0.60 -0.07 8.08
N LEU A 51 1.36 -0.38 7.03
CA LEU A 51 2.83 -0.44 7.07
C LEU A 51 3.46 0.93 7.32
N PHE A 52 2.91 1.99 6.73
CA PHE A 52 3.36 3.36 6.96
C PHE A 52 3.10 3.79 8.41
N GLY A 53 1.90 3.55 8.94
CA GLY A 53 1.57 3.79 10.34
C GLY A 53 2.50 3.04 11.29
N PHE A 54 2.78 1.76 11.01
CA PHE A 54 3.77 0.97 11.76
C PHE A 54 5.17 1.61 11.71
N ALA A 55 5.62 2.06 10.54
CA ALA A 55 6.93 2.70 10.40
C ALA A 55 7.03 4.02 11.18
N ILE A 56 5.95 4.80 11.23
CA ILE A 56 5.85 6.03 12.03
C ILE A 56 5.92 5.68 13.51
N MET A 57 5.05 4.77 14.00
CA MET A 57 5.01 4.38 15.41
C MET A 57 6.36 3.83 15.86
N LYS A 58 6.97 2.94 15.08
CA LYS A 58 8.30 2.42 15.37
C LYS A 58 9.35 3.53 15.42
N GLY A 59 9.27 4.54 14.56
CA GLY A 59 10.17 5.70 14.60
C GLY A 59 9.94 6.63 15.79
N ALA A 60 8.68 6.81 16.21
CA ALA A 60 8.31 7.65 17.35
C ALA A 60 8.67 6.98 18.69
N PHE A 61 8.40 5.68 18.84
CA PHE A 61 8.62 4.93 20.07
C PHE A 61 10.03 4.33 20.21
N ASN A 62 10.81 4.17 19.13
CA ASN A 62 12.24 3.84 19.23
C ASN A 62 13.15 5.06 19.37
N LYS A 63 12.58 6.26 19.60
CA LYS A 63 13.36 7.40 20.05
C LYS A 63 13.73 7.13 21.51
N LYS A 64 14.81 6.37 21.69
CA LYS A 64 15.46 6.17 22.97
C LYS A 64 15.84 7.55 23.52
N GLU A 65 15.45 7.79 24.77
CA GLU A 65 16.25 8.57 25.72
C GLU A 65 17.73 8.17 25.65
#